data_AF-A0A7J8BYI5-F1
#
_entry.id   AF-A0A7J8BYI5-F1
#
_cell.length_a   1.000
_cell.length_b   1.000
_cell.length_c   1.000
_cell.angle_alpha   90.00
_cell.angle_beta   90.00
_cell.angle_gamma   90.00
#
_symmetry.space_group_name_H-M   'P 1'
#
loop_
_entity.id
_entity.type
_entity.pdbx_description
1 polymer ?
#
loop_
_entity_poly.entity_id
_entity_poly.type
_entity_poly.pdbx_seq_one_letter_code
_entity_poly.pdbx_strand_id
1 'polypeptide(L)'
;MYSTMELWDLAKQCKQRLGESVPAWLLHLWDDCADNTEFSPVEMGQLASITTIPSLQQRLQRNPPAGNQTLINWLMAPAPTVWENAGDLPEHMSKWTTYLDSVQVIREMGMLQMMFVPHYSSLDEELFTTCMEDMVLANGPSETCGTMVALLAPYMDRPVYEVTTALAWLGDVEVQKQGWAAQVWRLTEGKTKRSRALPDISAVGKETASDSRRARSWSMLSSGCPGGLGVGRGQSPRAWILCQVLGCCLIG
;
A
#
# COMPACT_ATOMS: atom_id res chain seq x y z
N MET A 1 -25.19 -21.25 -0.09
CA MET A 1 -26.12 -20.60 0.85
C MET A 1 -25.45 -20.62 2.19
N TYR A 2 -25.01 -19.45 2.64
CA TYR A 2 -24.28 -19.25 3.87
C TYR A 2 -25.21 -19.40 5.08
N SER A 3 -24.69 -19.95 6.16
CA SER A 3 -25.37 -19.94 7.44
C SER A 3 -25.42 -18.52 8.01
N THR A 4 -26.40 -18.26 8.88
CA THR A 4 -26.51 -16.97 9.57
C THR A 4 -25.25 -16.61 10.35
N MET A 5 -24.53 -17.61 10.88
CA MET A 5 -23.28 -17.39 11.61
C MET A 5 -22.15 -16.94 10.68
N GLU A 6 -21.98 -17.61 9.54
CA GLU A 6 -20.97 -17.24 8.54
C GLU A 6 -21.20 -15.83 7.99
N LEU A 7 -22.46 -15.46 7.73
CA LEU A 7 -22.81 -14.12 7.28
C LEU A 7 -22.54 -13.06 8.34
N TRP A 8 -22.73 -13.39 9.61
CA TRP A 8 -22.45 -12.46 10.69
C TRP A 8 -20.95 -12.24 10.92
N ASP A 9 -20.16 -13.31 10.84
CA ASP A 9 -18.69 -13.20 10.89
C ASP A 9 -18.15 -12.43 9.70
N LEU A 10 -18.70 -12.66 8.50
CA LEU A 10 -18.39 -11.87 7.31
C LEU A 10 -18.78 -10.41 7.49
N ALA A 11 -20.01 -10.13 7.96
CA ALA A 11 -20.49 -8.76 8.18
C ALA A 11 -19.58 -7.99 9.13
N LYS A 12 -19.02 -8.65 10.15
CA LYS A 12 -18.04 -8.04 11.06
C LYS A 12 -16.72 -7.71 10.38
N GLN A 13 -16.19 -8.62 9.57
CA GLN A 13 -14.93 -8.42 8.85
C GLN A 13 -15.06 -7.31 7.81
N CYS A 14 -16.18 -7.29 7.09
CA CYS A 14 -16.48 -6.35 6.03
C CYS A 14 -17.03 -5.00 6.55
N LYS A 15 -17.14 -4.80 7.87
CA LYS A 15 -17.74 -3.59 8.44
C LYS A 15 -16.81 -2.39 8.29
N GLN A 16 -17.36 -1.27 7.85
CA GLN A 16 -16.65 0.01 7.79
C GLN A 16 -16.22 0.47 9.18
N ARG A 17 -14.94 0.81 9.34
CA ARG A 17 -14.38 1.31 10.58
C ARG A 17 -14.78 2.77 10.80
N LEU A 18 -14.80 3.21 12.06
CA LEU A 18 -15.13 4.60 12.38
C LEU A 18 -13.99 5.53 11.89
N GLY A 19 -14.31 6.53 11.08
CA GLY A 19 -13.33 7.46 10.49
C GLY A 19 -12.57 6.91 9.28
N GLU A 20 -12.96 5.73 8.78
CA GLU A 20 -12.43 5.19 7.53
C GLU A 20 -13.21 5.79 6.35
N SER A 21 -12.47 6.33 5.37
CA SER A 21 -13.07 6.85 4.15
C SER A 21 -13.77 5.73 3.37
N VAL A 22 -14.84 6.07 2.64
CA VAL A 22 -15.54 5.09 1.80
C VAL A 22 -14.60 4.35 0.82
N PRO A 23 -13.66 5.02 0.14
CA PRO A 23 -12.75 4.36 -0.78
C PRO A 23 -11.81 3.39 -0.07
N ALA A 24 -11.27 3.77 1.10
CA ALA A 24 -10.42 2.89 1.89
C ALA A 24 -11.18 1.64 2.35
N TRP A 25 -12.42 1.81 2.79
CA TRP A 25 -13.28 0.71 3.19
C TRP A 25 -13.61 -0.22 2.02
N LEU A 26 -14.00 0.32 0.86
CA LEU A 26 -14.27 -0.48 -0.34
C LEU A 26 -13.02 -1.20 -0.85
N LEU A 27 -11.85 -0.58 -0.70
CA LEU A 27 -10.57 -1.21 -1.03
C LEU A 27 -10.25 -2.38 -0.10
N HIS A 28 -10.47 -2.24 1.21
CA HIS A 28 -10.36 -3.35 2.15
C HIS A 28 -11.35 -4.48 1.81
N LEU A 29 -12.58 -4.14 1.38
CA LEU A 29 -13.53 -5.14 0.90
C LEU A 29 -13.06 -5.86 -0.36
N TRP A 30 -12.44 -5.13 -1.29
CA TRP A 30 -11.87 -5.67 -2.51
C TRP A 30 -10.71 -6.64 -2.25
N ASP A 31 -9.88 -6.32 -1.25
CA ASP A 31 -8.71 -7.13 -0.88
C ASP A 31 -9.09 -8.34 -0.01
N ASP A 32 -9.94 -8.14 1.00
CA ASP A 32 -10.20 -9.13 2.05
C ASP A 32 -11.57 -9.81 1.95
N CYS A 33 -12.60 -9.14 1.41
CA CYS A 33 -14.00 -9.62 1.39
C CYS A 33 -14.50 -10.11 0.02
N ALA A 34 -13.64 -10.85 -0.69
CA ALA A 34 -13.97 -11.72 -1.80
C ALA A 34 -14.80 -11.09 -2.93
N ASP A 35 -14.10 -10.45 -3.86
CA ASP A 35 -14.59 -10.12 -5.20
C ASP A 35 -15.15 -11.34 -5.97
N ASN A 36 -14.85 -12.56 -5.53
CA ASN A 36 -15.29 -13.81 -6.17
C ASN A 36 -16.50 -14.48 -5.48
N THR A 37 -16.99 -13.93 -4.37
CA THR A 37 -18.11 -14.54 -3.63
C THR A 37 -19.41 -13.86 -4.00
N GLU A 38 -20.27 -14.61 -4.67
CA GLU A 38 -21.63 -14.18 -4.95
C GLU A 38 -22.55 -14.48 -3.76
N PHE A 39 -23.38 -13.49 -3.42
CA PHE A 39 -24.42 -13.63 -2.40
C PHE A 39 -25.79 -13.50 -3.03
N SER A 40 -26.75 -14.27 -2.50
CA SER A 40 -28.15 -14.15 -2.85
C SER A 40 -28.77 -12.84 -2.32
N PRO A 41 -29.89 -12.38 -2.88
CA PRO A 41 -30.56 -11.17 -2.41
C PRO A 41 -30.94 -11.20 -0.91
N VAL A 42 -31.24 -12.38 -0.37
CA VAL A 42 -31.58 -12.55 1.06
C VAL A 42 -30.35 -12.38 1.94
N GLU A 43 -29.22 -12.97 1.55
CA GLU A 43 -27.94 -12.85 2.26
C GLU A 43 -27.44 -11.40 2.23
N MET A 44 -27.55 -10.73 1.07
CA MET A 44 -27.22 -9.31 0.91
C MET A 44 -28.06 -8.39 1.83
N GLY A 45 -29.35 -8.69 2.00
CA GLY A 45 -30.21 -7.94 2.91
C GLY A 45 -29.68 -7.93 4.36
N GLN A 46 -29.02 -9.01 4.79
CA GLN A 46 -28.40 -9.10 6.12
C GLN A 46 -27.08 -8.32 6.20
N LEU A 47 -26.37 -8.21 5.08
CA LEU A 47 -25.12 -7.47 4.95
C LEU A 47 -25.33 -5.95 4.81
N ALA A 48 -26.54 -5.42 4.68
CA ALA A 48 -26.77 -3.97 4.56
C ALA A 48 -26.32 -3.15 5.79
N SER A 49 -25.99 -3.81 6.90
CA SER A 49 -25.48 -3.20 8.12
C SER A 49 -23.95 -3.01 8.19
N ILE A 50 -23.22 -3.40 7.14
CA ILE A 50 -21.75 -3.28 7.09
C ILE A 50 -21.26 -1.85 6.86
N THR A 51 -22.04 -1.01 6.18
CA THR A 51 -21.72 0.42 6.00
C THR A 51 -22.21 1.21 7.20
N THR A 52 -21.43 2.20 7.63
CA THR A 52 -21.82 3.16 8.68
C THR A 52 -22.55 4.37 8.09
N ILE A 53 -22.67 4.47 6.76
CA ILE A 53 -23.24 5.61 6.06
C ILE A 53 -24.76 5.45 5.90
N PRO A 54 -25.59 6.28 6.57
CA PRO A 54 -27.04 6.07 6.60
C PRO A 54 -27.70 6.15 5.22
N SER A 55 -27.26 7.06 4.35
CA SER A 55 -27.82 7.24 3.01
C SER A 55 -27.55 6.03 2.11
N LEU A 56 -26.32 5.51 2.14
CA LEU A 56 -25.95 4.29 1.41
C LEU A 56 -26.70 3.07 1.95
N GLN A 57 -26.73 2.89 3.27
CA GLN A 57 -27.48 1.80 3.92
C GLN A 57 -28.96 1.82 3.51
N GLN A 58 -29.60 2.99 3.57
CA GLN A 58 -31.00 3.14 3.18
C GLN A 58 -31.22 2.80 1.70
N ARG A 59 -30.27 3.13 0.83
CA ARG A 59 -30.35 2.83 -0.60
C ARG A 59 -30.21 1.34 -0.89
N LEU A 60 -29.25 0.68 -0.23
CA LEU A 60 -29.03 -0.77 -0.30
C LEU A 60 -30.26 -1.56 0.16
N GLN A 61 -30.96 -1.09 1.20
CA GLN A 61 -32.18 -1.74 1.69
C GLN A 61 -33.38 -1.54 0.75
N ARG A 62 -33.47 -0.39 0.08
CA ARG A 62 -34.58 -0.09 -0.85
C ARG A 62 -34.46 -0.78 -2.19
N ASN A 63 -33.22 -0.98 -2.65
CA ASN A 63 -32.91 -1.58 -3.94
C ASN A 63 -32.10 -2.86 -3.72
N PRO A 64 -32.75 -3.96 -3.27
CA PRO A 64 -32.06 -5.23 -3.15
C PRO A 64 -31.55 -5.71 -4.53
N PRO A 65 -30.51 -6.55 -4.56
CA PRO A 65 -30.03 -7.16 -5.80
C PRO A 65 -31.16 -7.87 -6.56
N ALA A 66 -31.18 -7.76 -7.88
CA ALA A 66 -32.11 -8.54 -8.71
C ALA A 66 -31.71 -10.03 -8.81
N GLY A 67 -30.46 -10.37 -8.49
CA GLY A 67 -29.93 -11.72 -8.55
C GLY A 67 -28.67 -11.86 -7.69
N ASN A 68 -27.98 -12.98 -7.84
CA ASN A 68 -26.71 -13.18 -7.17
C ASN A 68 -25.67 -12.20 -7.73
N GLN A 69 -24.93 -11.55 -6.85
CA GLN A 69 -23.86 -10.64 -7.22
C GLN A 69 -22.80 -10.59 -6.13
N THR A 70 -21.63 -10.05 -6.46
CA THR A 70 -20.54 -9.86 -5.49
C THR A 70 -20.87 -8.71 -4.55
N LEU A 71 -20.30 -8.75 -3.35
CA LEU A 71 -20.50 -7.72 -2.33
C LEU A 71 -20.07 -6.34 -2.85
N ILE A 72 -18.93 -6.26 -3.55
CA ILE A 72 -18.44 -5.00 -4.11
C ILE A 72 -19.37 -4.45 -5.19
N ASN A 73 -19.85 -5.28 -6.13
CA ASN A 73 -20.77 -4.85 -7.19
C ASN A 73 -22.08 -4.32 -6.60
N TRP A 74 -22.59 -4.98 -5.56
CA TRP A 74 -23.78 -4.53 -4.86
C TRP A 74 -23.61 -3.20 -4.15
N LEU A 75 -22.46 -2.97 -3.51
CA LEU A 75 -22.16 -1.73 -2.80
C LEU A 75 -21.90 -0.56 -3.74
N MET A 76 -21.25 -0.80 -4.88
CA MET A 76 -20.91 0.22 -5.87
C MET A 76 -22.12 0.66 -6.69
N ALA A 77 -23.04 -0.27 -7.03
CA ALA A 77 -24.21 0.03 -7.85
C ALA A 77 -25.07 1.23 -7.38
N PRO A 78 -25.40 1.38 -6.08
CA PRO A 78 -26.14 2.54 -5.60
C PRO A 78 -25.26 3.78 -5.32
N ALA A 79 -23.93 3.67 -5.31
CA ALA A 79 -23.04 4.76 -4.92
C ALA A 79 -23.24 6.04 -5.77
N PRO A 80 -23.33 5.97 -7.12
CA PRO A 80 -23.64 7.14 -7.95
C PRO A 80 -25.03 7.77 -7.72
N THR A 81 -25.92 7.10 -6.97
CA THR A 81 -27.23 7.64 -6.61
C THR A 81 -27.25 8.30 -5.23
N VAL A 82 -26.20 8.07 -4.44
CA VAL A 82 -25.99 8.65 -3.11
C VAL A 82 -25.06 9.87 -3.20
N TRP A 83 -24.07 9.80 -4.07
CA TRP A 83 -23.12 10.87 -4.36
C TRP A 83 -23.21 11.21 -5.85
N GLU A 84 -23.41 12.48 -6.20
CA GLU A 84 -23.52 12.90 -7.61
C GLU A 84 -22.15 12.91 -8.29
N ASN A 85 -21.11 13.27 -7.52
CA ASN A 85 -19.75 13.29 -7.98
C ASN A 85 -18.81 12.72 -6.93
N ALA A 86 -17.57 12.40 -7.35
CA ALA A 86 -16.51 12.02 -6.42
C ALA A 86 -16.42 13.02 -5.27
N GLY A 87 -16.36 14.33 -5.55
CA GLY A 87 -16.19 15.40 -4.56
C GLY A 87 -17.25 15.48 -3.44
N ASP A 88 -18.37 14.77 -3.57
CA ASP A 88 -19.42 14.72 -2.53
C ASP A 88 -19.13 13.68 -1.43
N LEU A 89 -18.05 12.90 -1.57
CA LEU A 89 -17.68 11.91 -0.56
C LEU A 89 -17.10 12.58 0.70
N PRO A 90 -17.57 12.18 1.90
CA PRO A 90 -17.02 12.67 3.16
C PRO A 90 -15.59 12.15 3.34
N GLU A 91 -14.64 13.06 3.58
CA GLU A 91 -13.20 12.79 3.79
C GLU A 91 -12.54 12.05 2.61
N HIS A 92 -12.04 12.85 1.67
CA HIS A 92 -11.86 12.38 0.30
C HIS A 92 -10.75 11.35 0.09
N MET A 93 -9.68 11.39 0.90
CA MET A 93 -8.54 10.47 0.78
C MET A 93 -7.77 10.38 2.10
N SER A 94 -7.12 9.24 2.31
CA SER A 94 -6.04 9.14 3.30
C SER A 94 -4.90 10.12 2.95
N LYS A 95 -4.32 10.77 3.97
CA LYS A 95 -3.05 11.47 3.80
C LYS A 95 -1.92 10.45 3.72
N TRP A 96 -0.85 10.77 3.01
CA TRP A 96 0.34 9.91 2.96
C TRP A 96 1.58 10.67 3.42
N THR A 97 2.53 9.94 4.01
CA THR A 97 3.81 10.49 4.46
C THR A 97 5.01 9.72 3.92
N THR A 98 4.81 8.45 3.58
CA THR A 98 5.81 7.57 2.97
C THR A 98 5.38 7.14 1.57
N TYR A 99 6.32 6.63 0.76
CA TYR A 99 5.96 6.04 -0.54
C TYR A 99 5.03 4.83 -0.39
N LEU A 100 5.14 4.05 0.70
CA LEU A 100 4.21 2.96 0.99
C LEU A 100 2.80 3.46 1.27
N ASP A 101 2.66 4.55 2.04
CA ASP A 101 1.35 5.18 2.25
C ASP A 101 0.75 5.69 0.94
N SER A 102 1.59 6.21 0.03
CA SER A 102 1.13 6.72 -1.26
C SER A 102 0.55 5.63 -2.18
N VAL A 103 1.02 4.39 -2.04
CA VAL A 103 0.43 3.22 -2.73
C VAL A 103 -1.03 3.05 -2.33
N GLN A 104 -1.33 3.12 -1.03
CA GLN A 104 -2.70 3.03 -0.53
C GLN A 104 -3.57 4.15 -1.08
N VAL A 105 -3.07 5.39 -1.07
CA VAL A 105 -3.79 6.57 -1.58
C VAL A 105 -4.12 6.44 -3.08
N ILE A 106 -3.19 5.94 -3.89
CA ILE A 106 -3.44 5.72 -5.32
C ILE A 106 -4.51 4.63 -5.54
N ARG A 107 -4.49 3.56 -4.75
CA ARG A 107 -5.50 2.50 -4.85
C ARG A 107 -6.88 2.99 -4.38
N GLU A 108 -6.94 3.81 -3.34
CA GLU A 108 -8.18 4.49 -2.90
C GLU A 108 -8.76 5.36 -4.03
N MET A 109 -7.90 6.07 -4.76
CA MET A 109 -8.34 6.84 -5.93
C MET A 109 -8.85 5.95 -7.07
N GLY A 110 -8.19 4.83 -7.34
CA GLY A 110 -8.64 3.89 -8.36
C GLY A 110 -10.02 3.33 -8.00
N MET A 111 -10.22 3.00 -6.71
CA MET A 111 -11.51 2.56 -6.19
C MET A 111 -12.58 3.65 -6.38
N LEU A 112 -12.24 4.90 -6.07
CA LEU A 112 -13.14 6.03 -6.32
C LEU A 112 -13.52 6.18 -7.77
N GLN A 113 -12.59 6.06 -8.71
CA GLN A 113 -12.93 6.16 -10.13
C GLN A 113 -13.90 5.05 -10.53
N MET A 114 -13.61 3.81 -10.15
CA MET A 114 -14.50 2.69 -10.45
C MET A 114 -15.91 2.85 -9.87
N MET A 115 -16.07 3.48 -8.70
CA MET A 115 -17.39 3.75 -8.12
C MET A 115 -18.30 4.58 -9.05
N PHE A 116 -17.73 5.45 -9.87
CA PHE A 116 -18.47 6.38 -10.74
C PHE A 116 -18.44 6.00 -12.22
N VAL A 117 -17.70 4.96 -12.61
CA VAL A 117 -17.64 4.47 -13.99
C VAL A 117 -18.72 3.40 -14.22
N PRO A 118 -19.55 3.49 -15.28
CA PRO A 118 -20.67 2.56 -15.52
C PRO A 118 -20.27 1.09 -15.71
N HIS A 119 -19.04 0.84 -16.17
CA HIS A 119 -18.50 -0.49 -16.42
C HIS A 119 -17.03 -0.51 -15.97
N TYR A 120 -16.76 -1.06 -14.80
CA TYR A 120 -15.40 -1.34 -14.35
C TYR A 120 -15.09 -2.82 -14.55
N SER A 121 -13.84 -3.13 -14.90
CA SER A 121 -13.35 -4.50 -15.06
C SER A 121 -12.59 -4.96 -13.82
N SER A 122 -11.60 -4.18 -13.39
CA SER A 122 -10.75 -4.49 -12.23
C SER A 122 -10.05 -3.23 -11.73
N LEU A 123 -9.89 -3.11 -10.41
CA LEU A 123 -9.12 -2.02 -9.79
C LEU A 123 -7.70 -1.92 -10.37
N ASP A 124 -7.08 -3.07 -10.63
CA ASP A 124 -5.69 -3.11 -11.08
C ASP A 124 -5.58 -2.57 -12.51
N GLU A 125 -6.59 -2.79 -13.35
CA GLU A 125 -6.61 -2.36 -14.75
C GLU A 125 -6.99 -0.88 -14.91
N GLU A 126 -7.51 -0.24 -13.85
CA GLU A 126 -7.88 1.18 -13.87
C GLU A 126 -6.67 2.05 -14.20
N LEU A 127 -6.88 3.10 -15.01
CA LEU A 127 -5.78 3.93 -15.49
C LEU A 127 -5.42 5.00 -14.47
N PHE A 128 -4.12 5.24 -14.30
CA PHE A 128 -3.60 6.35 -13.53
C PHE A 128 -3.76 7.66 -14.31
N THR A 129 -4.69 8.48 -13.87
CA THR A 129 -5.08 9.73 -14.56
C THR A 129 -4.46 10.97 -13.92
N THR A 130 -4.51 12.10 -14.63
CA THR A 130 -4.03 13.40 -14.11
C THR A 130 -4.79 13.83 -12.86
N CYS A 131 -6.08 13.51 -12.78
CA CYS A 131 -6.88 13.78 -11.58
C CYS A 131 -6.35 13.01 -10.37
N MET A 132 -5.93 11.75 -10.56
CA MET A 132 -5.30 10.96 -9.49
C MET A 132 -3.94 11.54 -9.11
N GLU A 133 -3.11 11.92 -10.08
CA GLU A 133 -1.83 12.58 -9.82
C GLU A 133 -2.00 13.85 -8.98
N ASP A 134 -2.88 14.77 -9.40
CA ASP A 134 -3.15 16.01 -8.70
C ASP A 134 -3.60 15.76 -7.24
N MET A 135 -4.48 14.77 -7.05
CA MET A 135 -4.95 14.42 -5.71
C MET A 135 -3.86 13.75 -4.86
N VAL A 136 -3.00 12.90 -5.43
CA VAL A 136 -1.86 12.31 -4.71
C VAL A 136 -0.94 13.43 -4.24
N LEU A 137 -0.61 14.37 -5.11
CA LEU A 137 0.25 15.50 -4.78
C LEU A 137 -0.37 16.41 -3.71
N ALA A 138 -1.70 16.61 -3.77
CA ALA A 138 -2.42 17.42 -2.79
C ALA A 138 -2.51 16.78 -1.40
N ASN A 139 -2.52 15.44 -1.30
CA ASN A 139 -2.65 14.69 -0.04
C ASN A 139 -1.29 14.28 0.58
N GLY A 140 -0.19 14.63 -0.07
CA GLY A 140 1.16 14.28 0.34
C GLY A 140 1.92 15.39 1.07
N PRO A 141 3.14 15.10 1.55
CA PRO A 141 4.04 16.11 2.10
C PRO A 141 4.47 17.08 1.01
N SER A 142 4.37 18.39 1.28
CA SER A 142 4.76 19.42 0.30
C SER A 142 6.22 19.33 -0.13
N GLU A 143 7.08 18.80 0.75
CA GLU A 143 8.52 18.63 0.54
C GLU A 143 8.88 17.50 -0.43
N THR A 144 7.99 16.53 -0.66
CA THR A 144 8.21 15.44 -1.62
C THR A 144 7.49 15.65 -2.96
N CYS A 145 6.69 16.72 -3.10
CA CYS A 145 5.89 17.00 -4.29
C CYS A 145 6.70 16.95 -5.59
N GLY A 146 7.84 17.64 -5.67
CA GLY A 146 8.67 17.65 -6.88
C GLY A 146 9.24 16.27 -7.25
N THR A 147 9.62 15.46 -6.25
CA THR A 147 10.09 14.08 -6.48
C THR A 147 8.94 13.20 -6.93
N MET A 148 7.77 13.34 -6.32
CA MET A 148 6.59 12.54 -6.63
C MET A 148 6.09 12.80 -8.06
N VAL A 149 6.05 14.06 -8.51
CA VAL A 149 5.75 14.42 -9.91
C VAL A 149 6.70 13.69 -10.88
N ALA A 150 8.00 13.74 -10.62
CA ALA A 150 8.98 13.09 -11.48
C ALA A 150 8.84 11.56 -11.50
N LEU A 151 8.43 10.96 -10.38
CA LEU A 151 8.20 9.51 -10.27
C LEU A 151 6.92 9.07 -10.97
N LEU A 152 5.85 9.87 -10.92
CA LEU A 152 4.54 9.55 -11.46
C LEU A 152 4.41 9.84 -12.95
N ALA A 153 5.11 10.87 -13.46
CA ALA A 153 5.06 11.27 -14.87
C ALA A 153 5.18 10.11 -15.90
N PRO A 154 6.09 9.11 -15.76
CA PRO A 154 6.16 8.00 -16.73
C PRO A 154 4.98 7.02 -16.66
N TYR A 155 4.14 7.11 -15.62
CA TYR A 155 3.01 6.23 -15.36
C TYR A 155 1.65 6.82 -15.73
N MET A 156 1.63 8.01 -16.32
CA MET A 156 0.40 8.59 -16.85
C MET A 156 -0.26 7.65 -17.87
N ASP A 157 -1.57 7.45 -17.73
CA ASP A 157 -2.37 6.52 -18.52
C ASP A 157 -1.87 5.06 -18.47
N ARG A 158 -1.15 4.68 -17.41
CA ARG A 158 -0.77 3.30 -17.10
C ARG A 158 -1.71 2.69 -16.07
N PRO A 159 -1.86 1.37 -16.02
CA PRO A 159 -2.63 0.71 -14.98
C PRO A 159 -2.14 1.05 -13.58
N VAL A 160 -3.07 1.23 -12.63
CA VAL A 160 -2.81 1.53 -11.22
C VAL A 160 -1.85 0.51 -10.59
N TYR A 161 -1.93 -0.76 -10.97
CA TYR A 161 -1.02 -1.79 -10.44
C TYR A 161 0.46 -1.53 -10.80
N GLU A 162 0.75 -0.94 -11.96
CA GLU A 162 2.14 -0.65 -12.37
C GLU A 162 2.73 0.47 -11.51
N VAL A 163 1.93 1.52 -11.27
CA VAL A 163 2.32 2.69 -10.47
C VAL A 163 2.57 2.29 -9.02
N THR A 164 1.63 1.53 -8.46
CA THR A 164 1.69 1.07 -7.07
C THR A 164 2.84 0.09 -6.86
N THR A 165 3.14 -0.78 -7.82
CA THR A 165 4.31 -1.67 -7.76
C THR A 165 5.62 -0.87 -7.72
N ALA A 166 5.73 0.17 -8.55
CA ALA A 166 6.93 1.00 -8.59
C ALA A 166 7.15 1.77 -7.27
N LEU A 167 6.08 2.33 -6.71
CA LEU A 167 6.12 3.04 -5.43
C LEU A 167 6.35 2.11 -4.24
N ALA A 168 5.79 0.91 -4.26
CA ALA A 168 6.06 -0.11 -3.24
C ALA A 168 7.55 -0.47 -3.20
N TRP A 169 8.15 -0.72 -4.37
CA TRP A 169 9.58 -0.99 -4.47
C TRP A 169 10.43 0.17 -3.92
N LEU A 170 10.05 1.42 -4.19
CA LEU A 170 10.74 2.58 -3.66
C LEU A 170 10.59 2.71 -2.14
N GLY A 171 9.40 2.42 -1.62
CA GLY A 171 9.11 2.37 -0.19
C GLY A 171 9.99 1.36 0.55
N ASP A 172 10.16 0.16 -0.01
CA ASP A 172 11.04 -0.86 0.57
C ASP A 172 12.49 -0.41 0.65
N VAL A 173 12.99 0.25 -0.40
CA VAL A 173 14.35 0.81 -0.43
C VAL A 173 14.52 1.88 0.65
N GLU A 174 13.51 2.72 0.86
CA GLU A 174 13.53 3.75 1.91
C GLU A 174 13.54 3.13 3.32
N VAL A 175 12.67 2.16 3.58
CA VAL A 175 12.62 1.42 4.86
C VAL A 175 13.95 0.74 5.14
N GLN A 176 14.55 0.08 4.13
CA GLN A 176 15.87 -0.53 4.27
C GLN A 176 16.94 0.52 4.60
N LYS A 177 17.00 1.64 3.87
CA LYS A 177 17.96 2.71 4.13
C LYS A 177 17.86 3.25 5.56
N GLN A 178 16.64 3.46 6.05
CA GLN A 178 16.39 3.91 7.42
C GLN A 178 16.86 2.86 8.45
N GLY A 179 16.58 1.58 8.21
CA GLY A 179 17.05 0.48 9.05
C GLY A 179 18.58 0.39 9.14
N TRP A 180 19.26 0.51 8.00
CA TRP A 180 20.73 0.56 7.93
C TRP A 180 21.30 1.77 8.69
N ALA A 181 20.71 2.96 8.51
CA ALA A 181 21.13 4.16 9.23
C ALA A 181 20.98 4.01 10.76
N ALA A 182 19.86 3.45 11.22
CA ALA A 182 19.61 3.19 12.63
C ALA A 182 20.58 2.15 13.22
N GLN A 183 20.97 1.13 12.44
CA GLN A 183 21.97 0.16 12.86
C GLN A 183 23.37 0.77 12.95
N VAL A 184 23.78 1.56 11.96
CA VAL A 184 25.06 2.29 11.97
C VAL A 184 25.11 3.24 13.16
N TRP A 185 24.04 4.00 13.41
CA TRP A 185 23.94 4.90 14.55
C TRP A 185 24.18 4.15 15.88
N ARG A 186 23.46 3.03 16.11
CA ARG A 186 23.66 2.17 17.30
C ARG A 186 25.09 1.68 17.47
N LEU A 187 25.75 1.27 16.38
CA LEU A 187 27.14 0.82 16.40
C LEU A 187 28.12 1.95 16.72
N THR A 188 27.83 3.17 16.27
CA THR A 188 28.67 4.35 16.55
C THR A 188 28.47 4.90 17.97
N GLU A 189 27.25 4.91 18.50
CA GLU A 189 26.95 5.33 19.88
C GLU A 189 27.55 4.38 20.93
N GLY A 190 27.53 3.06 20.65
CA GLY A 190 28.17 2.05 21.49
C GLY A 190 29.70 2.20 21.56
N LYS A 191 30.34 2.72 20.50
CA LYS A 191 31.78 3.02 20.49
C LYS A 191 32.12 4.28 21.29
N THR A 192 31.30 5.32 21.21
CA THR A 192 31.50 6.59 21.95
C THR A 192 31.34 6.44 23.46
N LYS A 193 30.51 5.49 23.93
CA LYS A 193 30.40 5.15 25.36
C LYS A 193 31.58 4.33 25.87
N ARG A 194 32.25 3.54 25.02
CA ARG A 194 33.39 2.69 25.40
C ARG A 194 34.73 3.44 25.44
N SER A 195 34.83 4.58 24.76
CA SER A 195 36.04 5.42 24.70
C SER A 195 36.16 6.47 25.83
N ARG A 196 35.18 6.59 26.75
CA ARG A 196 35.31 7.42 27.97
C ARG A 196 35.94 6.70 29.17
N ALA A 197 36.43 5.48 28.98
CA ALA A 197 37.25 4.78 29.97
C ALA A 197 38.65 4.56 29.39
N LEU A 198 39.47 5.61 29.37
CA LEU A 198 40.92 5.49 29.26
C LEU A 198 41.52 5.89 30.62
N PRO A 199 42.38 5.04 31.21
CA PRO A 199 43.10 5.41 32.41
C PRO A 199 44.24 6.39 32.10
N ASP A 200 44.54 7.18 33.12
CA ASP A 200 45.55 8.23 33.22
C ASP A 200 46.91 7.79 32.66
N ILE A 201 47.48 8.60 31.76
CA ILE A 201 48.80 8.36 31.18
C ILE A 201 49.83 9.09 32.04
N SER A 202 50.53 8.33 32.88
CA SER A 202 51.86 8.73 33.36
C SER A 202 52.88 7.62 33.10
N ALA A 203 53.94 8.02 32.39
CA ALA A 203 55.29 7.48 32.35
C ALA A 203 55.78 6.83 31.03
N VAL A 204 56.63 7.62 30.35
CA VAL A 204 58.02 7.31 29.93
C VAL A 204 58.26 6.16 28.95
N GLY A 205 58.83 6.50 27.80
CA GLY A 205 59.65 5.60 26.99
C GLY A 205 59.92 6.13 25.58
N LYS A 206 61.16 6.51 25.30
CA LYS A 206 61.65 7.07 24.03
C LYS A 206 61.73 5.99 22.92
N GLU A 207 61.77 6.49 21.68
CA GLU A 207 62.78 6.22 20.64
C GLU A 207 62.30 5.69 19.26
N THR A 208 62.48 6.58 18.28
CA THR A 208 62.89 6.42 16.86
C THR A 208 62.09 5.62 15.82
N ALA A 209 61.64 6.39 14.82
CA ALA A 209 61.85 6.26 13.37
C ALA A 209 61.69 4.87 12.69
N SER A 210 60.77 4.79 11.73
CA SER A 210 61.07 4.62 10.29
C SER A 210 59.88 4.02 9.51
N ASP A 211 59.54 4.74 8.43
CA ASP A 211 59.30 4.21 7.08
C ASP A 211 57.89 3.78 6.56
N SER A 212 57.56 4.49 5.48
CA SER A 212 56.93 4.10 4.21
C SER A 212 55.54 3.46 4.10
N ARG A 213 54.71 4.22 3.36
CA ARG A 213 54.00 3.86 2.12
C ARG A 213 53.27 2.51 2.09
N ARG A 214 51.97 2.54 1.75
CA ARG A 214 51.49 2.28 0.37
C ARG A 214 49.98 2.53 0.24
N ALA A 215 49.65 3.44 -0.68
CA ALA A 215 48.33 3.61 -1.25
C ALA A 215 48.12 2.66 -2.46
N ARG A 216 46.84 2.52 -2.86
CA ARG A 216 46.27 1.88 -4.07
C ARG A 216 46.02 0.36 -3.93
N SER A 217 44.94 -0.23 -4.46
CA SER A 217 44.21 0.12 -5.68
C SER A 217 42.79 -0.48 -5.69
N TRP A 218 41.86 0.21 -6.35
CA TRP A 218 40.65 -0.34 -6.97
C TRP A 218 41.02 -1.15 -8.22
N SER A 219 40.27 -2.23 -8.52
CA SER A 219 39.58 -2.44 -9.81
C SER A 219 38.91 -3.82 -9.91
N MET A 220 37.62 -3.78 -10.25
CA MET A 220 36.80 -4.65 -11.13
C MET A 220 37.18 -6.12 -11.35
N LEU A 221 36.17 -6.99 -11.25
CA LEU A 221 35.87 -8.01 -12.26
C LEU A 221 34.36 -8.29 -12.30
N SER A 222 33.74 -7.88 -13.39
CA SER A 222 32.47 -8.34 -13.92
C SER A 222 32.65 -9.71 -14.60
N SER A 223 31.75 -10.67 -14.38
CA SER A 223 31.21 -11.56 -15.43
C SER A 223 30.35 -12.68 -14.84
N GLY A 224 29.17 -12.90 -15.42
CA GLY A 224 28.64 -14.27 -15.61
C GLY A 224 27.22 -14.54 -15.10
N CYS A 225 26.20 -14.27 -15.92
CA CYS A 225 24.95 -15.04 -15.92
C CYS A 225 25.13 -16.33 -16.74
N PRO A 226 24.37 -17.39 -16.42
CA PRO A 226 23.26 -17.82 -17.29
C PRO A 226 21.98 -18.14 -16.45
N GLY A 227 20.75 -17.74 -16.84
CA GLY A 227 19.88 -18.37 -17.86
C GLY A 227 19.31 -19.71 -17.35
N GLY A 228 18.01 -20.02 -17.25
CA GLY A 228 16.74 -19.37 -17.57
C GLY A 228 15.58 -20.36 -17.29
N LEU A 229 14.35 -19.86 -17.44
CA LEU A 229 13.06 -20.56 -17.69
C LEU A 229 12.46 -21.49 -16.62
N GLY A 230 11.36 -21.00 -16.03
CA GLY A 230 10.28 -21.80 -15.45
C GLY A 230 8.97 -21.02 -15.56
N VAL A 231 8.26 -21.17 -16.69
CA VAL A 231 6.91 -20.62 -16.90
C VAL A 231 5.91 -21.47 -16.11
N GLY A 232 5.39 -20.92 -15.02
CA GLY A 232 4.23 -21.44 -14.31
C GLY A 232 3.05 -20.49 -14.51
N ARG A 233 2.07 -20.91 -15.32
CA ARG A 233 0.77 -20.24 -15.44
C ARG A 233 0.01 -20.38 -14.12
N GLY A 234 -0.67 -19.30 -13.70
CA GLY A 234 -1.83 -19.39 -12.83
C GLY A 234 -1.64 -18.99 -11.37
N GLN A 235 -0.95 -17.88 -11.08
CA GLN A 235 -1.06 -17.21 -9.78
C GLN A 235 -1.46 -15.75 -10.00
N SER A 236 -2.56 -15.34 -9.37
CA SER A 236 -3.04 -13.96 -9.36
C SER A 236 -1.98 -13.05 -8.68
N PRO A 237 -1.67 -11.87 -9.24
CA PRO A 237 -0.74 -10.90 -8.64
C PRO A 237 -1.06 -10.52 -7.18
N ARG A 238 -2.32 -10.71 -6.75
CA ARG A 238 -2.82 -10.47 -5.38
C ARG A 238 -2.00 -11.14 -4.28
N ALA A 239 -1.43 -12.33 -4.54
CA ALA A 239 -0.69 -13.09 -3.53
C ALA A 239 0.70 -12.53 -3.20
N TRP A 240 1.32 -11.75 -4.11
CA TRP A 240 2.67 -11.22 -3.90
C TRP A 240 2.67 -9.97 -3.02
N ILE A 241 1.65 -9.12 -3.13
CA ILE A 241 1.55 -7.88 -2.37
C ILE A 241 1.21 -8.18 -0.89
N LEU A 242 0.30 -9.14 -0.64
CA LEU A 242 -0.03 -9.58 0.73
C LEU A 242 1.13 -10.33 1.42
N CYS A 243 1.92 -11.11 0.69
CA CYS A 243 3.09 -11.81 1.26
C CYS A 243 4.21 -10.86 1.69
N GLN A 244 4.38 -9.69 1.06
CA GLN A 244 5.42 -8.74 1.46
C GLN A 244 5.00 -7.85 2.64
N VAL A 245 3.72 -7.52 2.77
CA VAL A 245 3.23 -6.68 3.88
C VAL A 245 3.09 -7.47 5.20
N LEU A 246 2.78 -8.78 5.14
CA LEU A 246 2.64 -9.62 6.35
C LEU A 246 3.86 -10.53 6.64
N GLY A 247 4.76 -10.72 5.67
CA GLY A 247 5.91 -11.63 5.78
C GLY A 247 7.07 -11.16 6.67
N CYS A 248 7.10 -9.90 7.10
CA CYS A 248 8.18 -9.37 7.93
C CYS A 248 8.01 -9.58 9.45
N CYS A 249 6.92 -10.21 9.92
CA CYS A 249 6.66 -10.40 11.36
C CYS A 249 6.81 -11.84 11.89
N LEU A 250 7.23 -12.83 11.08
CA LEU A 250 7.30 -14.24 11.51
C LEU A 250 8.65 -14.94 11.36
N ILE A 251 9.76 -14.20 11.42
CA ILE A 251 11.07 -14.78 11.74
C ILE A 251 11.68 -13.98 12.89
N GLY A 252 11.33 -14.39 14.10
CA GLY A 252 12.00 -14.04 15.35
C GLY A 252 12.40 -15.32 16.07
#